data_AF-A0A0M3JV88-F1
#
_entry.id   AF-A0A0M3JV88-F1
#
_cell.length_a   1.000
_cell.length_b   1.000
_cell.length_c   1.000
_cell.angle_alpha   90.00
_cell.angle_beta   90.00
_cell.angle_gamma   90.00
#
_symmetry.space_group_name_H-M   'P 1'
#
loop_
_entity.id
_entity.type
_entity.pdbx_description
1 polymer ?
#
loop_
_entity_poly.entity_id
_entity_poly.type
_entity_poly.pdbx_seq_one_letter_code
_entity_poly.pdbx_strand_id
1 'polypeptide(L)'
;MSTKEVLVNGDKVMFHHEFSYGTSAVRGTKRLTSSTVAYWEIHVTNSYLFGTSIMFGVGNAHAQCSWTHRFDNMLGCDKNSYGLSYFGDIFHNGININFCEPFTTASVVALLFNGPDATLSYFVDGIPLGVAFSNIDLSTTLYPMISRAGEFCSMATDKVGHRRTCD
;
A
#
# COMPACT_ATOMS: atom_id res chain seq x y z
N MET A 1 2.72 16.21 -4.08
CA MET A 1 1.75 16.71 -5.08
C MET A 1 0.38 16.50 -4.48
N SER A 2 -0.42 17.57 -4.36
CA SER A 2 -1.82 17.49 -3.93
C SER A 2 -2.70 17.43 -5.17
N THR A 3 -3.62 16.47 -5.20
CA THR A 3 -4.72 16.43 -6.17
C THR A 3 -6.03 16.63 -5.41
N LYS A 4 -7.14 16.92 -6.11
CA LYS A 4 -8.46 17.08 -5.48
C LYS A 4 -8.90 15.86 -4.65
N GLU A 5 -8.34 14.69 -4.94
CA GLU A 5 -8.70 13.43 -4.30
C GLU A 5 -7.70 12.99 -3.22
N VAL A 6 -6.49 13.56 -3.18
CA VAL A 6 -5.49 13.19 -2.16
C VAL A 6 -4.71 14.43 -1.69
N LEU A 7 -4.76 14.66 -0.38
CA LEU A 7 -3.90 15.60 0.33
C LEU A 7 -2.75 14.85 1.01
N VAL A 8 -1.51 15.18 0.67
CA VAL A 8 -0.33 14.70 1.39
C VAL A 8 0.23 15.86 2.21
N ASN A 9 0.20 15.75 3.54
CA ASN A 9 0.75 16.71 4.48
C ASN A 9 1.85 16.05 5.31
N GLY A 10 3.10 16.18 4.84
CA GLY A 10 4.25 15.52 5.45
C GLY A 10 4.10 14.01 5.38
N ASP A 11 3.95 13.41 6.55
CA ASP A 11 3.75 11.99 6.79
C ASP A 11 2.27 11.58 6.70
N LYS A 12 1.34 12.53 6.60
CA LYS A 12 -0.10 12.25 6.52
C LYS A 12 -0.59 12.22 5.08
N VAL A 13 -1.40 11.22 4.75
CA VAL A 13 -2.10 11.07 3.49
C VAL A 13 -3.59 11.05 3.75
N MET A 14 -4.32 12.06 3.28
CA MET A 14 -5.77 12.12 3.34
C MET A 14 -6.38 11.92 1.96
N PHE A 15 -7.18 10.88 1.81
CA PHE A 15 -7.95 10.59 0.62
C PHE A 15 -9.34 11.23 0.72
N HIS A 16 -9.80 11.77 -0.41
CA HIS A 16 -11.14 12.30 -0.62
C HIS A 16 -11.59 13.33 0.43
N HIS A 17 -10.75 14.34 0.70
CA HIS A 17 -11.03 15.41 1.67
C HIS A 17 -12.16 16.39 1.24
N GLU A 18 -12.75 16.22 0.05
CA GLU A 18 -13.91 17.03 -0.37
C GLU A 18 -15.02 16.14 -0.96
N PHE A 19 -14.73 15.37 -2.01
CA PHE A 19 -15.65 14.39 -2.62
C PHE A 19 -14.86 13.17 -3.14
N SER A 20 -15.52 12.02 -3.28
CA SER A 20 -14.94 10.85 -3.99
C SER A 20 -15.61 10.66 -5.35
N TYR A 21 -14.80 10.58 -6.40
CA TYR A 21 -15.25 10.24 -7.75
C TYR A 21 -14.68 8.90 -8.24
N GLY A 22 -14.11 8.09 -7.34
CA GLY A 22 -13.58 6.77 -7.68
C GLY A 22 -12.50 6.29 -6.70
N THR A 23 -11.42 5.72 -7.24
CA THR A 23 -10.31 5.17 -6.46
C THR A 23 -9.07 6.01 -6.69
N SER A 24 -8.36 6.39 -5.63
CA SER A 24 -7.10 7.12 -5.75
C SER A 24 -5.99 6.36 -5.04
N ALA A 25 -4.75 6.56 -5.47
CA ALA A 25 -3.57 6.03 -4.81
C ALA A 25 -2.49 7.09 -4.65
N VAL A 26 -1.68 6.92 -3.61
CA VAL A 26 -0.47 7.68 -3.39
C VAL A 26 0.72 6.78 -3.56
N ARG A 27 1.72 7.30 -4.26
CA ARG A 27 3.04 6.69 -4.41
C ARG A 27 4.05 7.47 -3.59
N GLY A 28 4.75 6.77 -2.70
CA GLY A 28 5.87 7.30 -1.94
C GLY A 28 7.08 7.59 -2.83
N THR A 29 8.09 8.24 -2.26
CA THR A 29 9.31 8.66 -2.99
C THR A 29 10.50 7.72 -2.78
N LYS A 30 10.43 6.82 -1.78
CA LYS A 30 11.49 5.86 -1.51
C LYS A 30 11.58 4.87 -2.66
N ARG A 31 12.73 4.84 -3.33
CA ARG A 31 13.05 3.84 -4.35
C ARG A 31 13.31 2.49 -3.69
N LEU A 32 12.61 1.46 -4.16
CA LEU A 32 12.77 0.06 -3.78
C LEU A 32 13.37 -0.69 -4.98
N THR A 33 14.54 -1.28 -4.79
CA THR A 33 15.37 -1.92 -5.83
C THR A 33 15.87 -3.26 -5.33
N SER A 34 16.52 -4.06 -6.20
CA SER A 34 17.14 -5.34 -5.82
C SER A 34 18.18 -5.25 -4.70
N SER A 35 18.71 -4.06 -4.41
CA SER A 35 19.66 -3.83 -3.32
C SER A 35 19.01 -3.26 -2.05
N THR A 36 17.70 -3.05 -2.04
CA THR A 36 17.01 -2.33 -0.95
C THR A 36 16.29 -3.31 -0.03
N VAL A 37 16.51 -3.17 1.28
CA VAL A 37 15.62 -3.73 2.32
C VAL A 37 14.96 -2.55 3.02
N ALA A 38 13.62 -2.56 3.08
CA ALA A 38 12.86 -1.46 3.66
C ALA A 38 11.67 -1.99 4.46
N TYR A 39 11.51 -1.46 5.67
CA TYR A 39 10.36 -1.69 6.54
C TYR A 39 9.67 -0.35 6.81
N TRP A 40 8.35 -0.29 6.67
CA TRP A 40 7.56 0.89 6.99
C TRP A 40 6.18 0.51 7.51
N GLU A 41 5.62 1.40 8.32
CA GLU A 41 4.32 1.23 8.98
C GLU A 41 3.32 2.26 8.48
N ILE A 42 2.07 1.84 8.41
CA ILE A 42 0.95 2.64 7.97
C ILE A 42 -0.08 2.60 9.09
N HIS A 43 -0.30 3.75 9.72
CA HIS A 43 -1.27 3.90 10.79
C HIS A 43 -2.58 4.35 10.16
N VAL A 44 -3.57 3.47 10.20
CA VAL A 44 -4.92 3.78 9.72
C VAL A 44 -5.66 4.46 10.86
N THR A 45 -5.92 5.77 10.72
CA THR A 45 -6.40 6.63 11.81
C THR A 45 -7.90 6.94 11.77
N ASN A 46 -8.65 6.45 10.79
CA ASN A 46 -10.09 6.71 10.68
C ASN A 46 -10.90 5.41 10.65
N SER A 47 -11.84 5.30 11.57
CA SER A 47 -12.64 4.12 11.88
C SER A 47 -13.90 3.95 11.02
N TYR A 48 -14.32 4.97 10.25
CA TYR A 48 -15.53 4.89 9.43
C TYR A 48 -15.21 4.50 7.99
N LEU A 49 -15.03 3.20 7.76
CA LEU A 49 -14.87 2.63 6.43
C LEU A 49 -16.12 1.81 6.07
N PHE A 50 -17.16 2.48 5.56
CA PHE A 50 -18.31 1.76 5.02
C PHE A 50 -17.98 1.23 3.62
N GLY A 51 -17.78 -0.08 3.48
CA GLY A 51 -17.70 -0.78 2.19
C GLY A 51 -16.51 -0.44 1.28
N THR A 52 -15.49 0.27 1.79
CA THR A 52 -14.38 0.81 0.98
C THR A 52 -13.16 -0.11 0.92
N SER A 53 -12.60 -0.31 -0.29
CA SER A 53 -11.32 -0.99 -0.50
C SER A 53 -10.14 -0.07 -0.15
N ILE A 54 -9.47 -0.31 0.96
CA ILE A 54 -8.09 0.20 1.19
C ILE A 54 -7.11 -0.92 0.81
N MET A 55 -6.04 -0.55 0.11
CA MET A 55 -4.95 -1.45 -0.19
C MET A 55 -3.59 -0.86 0.17
N PHE A 56 -2.68 -1.74 0.54
CA PHE A 56 -1.31 -1.43 0.94
C PHE A 56 -0.36 -2.21 0.05
N GLY A 57 0.70 -1.60 -0.46
CA GLY A 57 1.55 -2.30 -1.41
C GLY A 57 2.72 -1.51 -1.97
N VAL A 58 3.15 -1.94 -3.15
CA VAL A 58 4.22 -1.31 -3.92
C VAL A 58 3.84 -1.27 -5.40
N GLY A 59 4.39 -0.32 -6.15
CA GLY A 59 4.21 -0.27 -7.59
C GLY A 59 5.30 0.52 -8.29
N ASN A 60 5.45 0.29 -9.59
CA ASN A 60 6.46 0.95 -10.41
C ASN A 60 5.98 2.32 -10.92
N ALA A 61 6.75 2.91 -11.83
CA ALA A 61 6.44 4.21 -12.43
C ALA A 61 5.10 4.22 -13.22
N HIS A 62 4.69 3.07 -13.74
CA HIS A 62 3.50 2.85 -14.58
C HIS A 62 2.27 2.40 -13.81
N ALA A 63 2.38 2.14 -12.50
CA ALA A 63 1.24 1.80 -11.66
C ALA A 63 0.19 2.92 -11.69
N GLN A 64 -1.08 2.53 -11.86
CA GLN A 64 -2.18 3.48 -11.89
C GLN A 64 -2.34 4.15 -10.51
N CYS A 65 -2.66 5.45 -10.51
CA CYS A 65 -2.80 6.23 -9.27
C CYS A 65 -4.17 6.89 -9.12
N SER A 66 -5.05 6.80 -10.11
CA SER A 66 -6.42 7.32 -10.04
C SER A 66 -7.31 6.59 -11.05
N TRP A 67 -8.52 6.28 -10.61
CA TRP A 67 -9.63 5.79 -11.40
C TRP A 67 -10.84 6.67 -11.15
N THR A 68 -11.41 7.21 -12.22
CA THR A 68 -12.68 7.95 -12.16
C THR A 68 -13.84 6.98 -12.42
N HIS A 69 -14.92 7.10 -11.66
CA HIS A 69 -16.14 6.28 -11.69
C HIS A 69 -15.92 4.78 -11.51
N ARG A 70 -14.81 4.36 -10.89
CA ARG A 70 -14.52 2.98 -10.53
C ARG A 70 -14.03 2.91 -9.09
N PHE A 71 -14.71 2.09 -8.28
CA PHE A 71 -14.51 1.92 -6.84
C PHE A 71 -14.10 0.47 -6.57
N ASP A 72 -12.81 0.17 -6.70
CA ASP A 72 -12.32 -1.21 -6.75
C ASP A 72 -10.85 -1.30 -6.28
N ASN A 73 -10.35 -2.51 -6.10
CA ASN A 73 -8.95 -2.79 -5.74
C ASN A 73 -8.01 -2.39 -6.89
N MET A 74 -7.29 -1.27 -6.70
CA MET A 74 -6.40 -0.70 -7.72
C MET A 74 -5.04 -1.37 -7.76
N LEU A 75 -4.42 -1.60 -6.61
CA LEU A 75 -3.08 -2.20 -6.58
C LEU A 75 -3.18 -3.67 -6.99
N GLY A 76 -2.33 -4.08 -7.93
CA GLY A 76 -2.33 -5.43 -8.48
C GLY A 76 -3.40 -5.71 -9.54
N CYS A 77 -4.17 -4.71 -9.98
CA CYS A 77 -5.09 -4.85 -11.11
C CYS A 77 -4.39 -5.16 -12.43
N ASP A 78 -3.09 -4.86 -12.51
CA ASP A 78 -2.18 -5.16 -13.60
C ASP A 78 -0.82 -5.61 -13.04
N LYS A 79 0.16 -5.82 -13.93
CA LYS A 79 1.52 -6.24 -13.55
C LYS A 79 2.37 -5.15 -12.87
N ASN A 80 1.91 -3.91 -12.83
CA ASN A 80 2.73 -2.77 -12.42
C ASN A 80 2.72 -2.51 -10.91
N SER A 81 1.90 -3.25 -10.16
CA SER A 81 1.78 -3.11 -8.72
C SER A 81 1.45 -4.44 -8.03
N TYR A 82 1.68 -4.46 -6.73
CA TYR A 82 1.40 -5.57 -5.82
C TYR A 82 0.66 -4.97 -4.62
N GLY A 83 -0.45 -5.55 -4.19
CA GLY A 83 -1.23 -4.97 -3.10
C GLY A 83 -1.93 -6.00 -2.23
N LEU A 84 -1.97 -5.75 -0.93
CA LEU A 84 -2.83 -6.42 0.04
C LEU A 84 -4.06 -5.54 0.30
N SER A 85 -5.25 -6.10 0.14
CA SER A 85 -6.50 -5.45 0.54
C SER A 85 -6.77 -5.62 2.03
N TYR A 86 -7.55 -4.70 2.58
CA TYR A 86 -8.11 -4.81 3.92
C TYR A 86 -8.88 -6.12 4.19
N PHE A 87 -9.47 -6.72 3.15
CA PHE A 87 -10.20 -7.99 3.25
C PHE A 87 -9.28 -9.22 3.28
N GLY A 88 -7.95 -9.02 3.29
CA GLY A 88 -6.98 -10.10 3.41
C GLY A 88 -6.61 -10.78 2.08
N ASP A 89 -7.10 -10.26 0.96
CA ASP A 89 -6.72 -10.75 -0.37
C ASP A 89 -5.51 -9.97 -0.91
N ILE A 90 -4.57 -10.69 -1.50
CA ILE A 90 -3.42 -10.13 -2.23
C ILE A 90 -3.72 -10.10 -3.73
N PHE A 91 -3.25 -9.05 -4.41
CA PHE A 91 -3.51 -8.78 -5.82
C PHE A 91 -2.22 -8.53 -6.58
N HIS A 92 -2.08 -9.18 -7.74
CA HIS A 92 -1.04 -8.88 -8.73
C HIS A 92 -1.45 -9.42 -10.11
N ASN A 93 -1.18 -8.64 -11.17
CA ASN A 93 -1.44 -9.05 -12.54
C ASN A 93 -2.91 -9.46 -12.81
N GLY A 94 -3.85 -8.79 -12.15
CA GLY A 94 -5.29 -9.06 -12.27
C GLY A 94 -5.76 -10.34 -11.57
N ILE A 95 -4.89 -11.01 -10.82
CA ILE A 95 -5.20 -12.21 -10.04
C ILE A 95 -5.27 -11.83 -8.57
N ASN A 96 -6.26 -12.38 -7.85
CA ASN A 96 -6.37 -12.26 -6.41
C ASN A 96 -6.38 -13.62 -5.71
N ILE A 97 -5.76 -13.67 -4.54
CA ILE A 97 -5.67 -14.88 -3.71
C ILE A 97 -5.91 -14.47 -2.27
N ASN A 98 -6.71 -15.26 -1.53
CA ASN A 98 -6.86 -15.07 -0.11
C ASN A 98 -5.54 -15.40 0.60
N PHE A 99 -5.01 -14.43 1.35
CA PHE A 99 -3.70 -14.51 2.00
C PHE A 99 -3.81 -14.51 3.52
N CYS A 100 -4.71 -13.71 4.07
CA CYS A 100 -4.95 -13.65 5.50
C CYS A 100 -6.43 -13.38 5.80
N GLU A 101 -6.78 -13.46 7.08
CA GLU A 101 -8.06 -12.96 7.57
C GLU A 101 -8.15 -11.44 7.36
N PRO A 102 -9.36 -10.88 7.12
CA PRO A 102 -9.58 -9.45 7.16
C PRO A 102 -9.10 -8.86 8.50
N PHE A 103 -8.41 -7.72 8.45
CA PHE A 103 -7.96 -7.00 9.64
C PHE A 103 -8.82 -5.76 9.90
N THR A 104 -8.53 -4.96 10.92
CA THR A 104 -9.37 -3.79 11.29
C THR A 104 -8.75 -2.46 10.88
N THR A 105 -9.58 -1.43 10.78
CA THR A 105 -9.19 -0.09 10.34
C THR A 105 -8.51 0.72 11.43
N ALA A 106 -8.45 0.17 12.65
CA ALA A 106 -7.65 0.67 13.75
C ALA A 106 -6.25 0.02 13.81
N SER A 107 -5.92 -0.85 12.85
CA SER A 107 -4.67 -1.60 12.85
C SER A 107 -3.51 -0.81 12.23
N VAL A 108 -2.30 -1.12 12.69
CA VAL A 108 -1.06 -0.73 12.03
C VAL A 108 -0.70 -1.81 11.03
N VAL A 109 -0.62 -1.43 9.75
CA VAL A 109 -0.18 -2.34 8.67
C VAL A 109 1.25 -2.01 8.33
N ALA A 110 2.15 -2.99 8.45
CA ALA A 110 3.54 -2.85 8.10
C ALA A 110 3.92 -3.70 6.90
N LEU A 111 4.85 -3.19 6.08
CA LEU A 111 5.37 -3.86 4.91
C LEU A 111 6.88 -4.02 5.05
N LEU A 112 7.39 -5.21 4.74
CA LEU A 112 8.82 -5.49 4.59
C LEU A 112 9.09 -5.84 3.13
N PHE A 113 9.71 -4.91 2.42
CA PHE A 113 10.28 -5.17 1.10
C PHE A 113 11.72 -5.65 1.27
N ASN A 114 12.03 -6.83 0.72
CA ASN A 114 13.38 -7.38 0.68
C ASN A 114 13.78 -7.58 -0.79
N GLY A 115 14.54 -6.62 -1.31
CA GLY A 115 15.01 -6.58 -2.69
C GLY A 115 15.93 -7.75 -3.08
N PRO A 116 16.94 -8.11 -2.25
CA PRO A 116 17.80 -9.25 -2.53
C PRO A 116 17.04 -10.56 -2.76
N ASP A 117 16.00 -10.80 -1.96
CA ASP A 117 15.16 -11.99 -2.08
C ASP A 117 13.94 -11.79 -2.99
N ALA A 118 13.75 -10.59 -3.53
CA ALA A 118 12.58 -10.17 -4.31
C ALA A 118 11.24 -10.55 -3.66
N THR A 119 11.11 -10.26 -2.35
CA THR A 119 9.92 -10.57 -1.55
C THR A 119 9.26 -9.33 -0.95
N LEU A 120 7.95 -9.45 -0.70
CA LEU A 120 7.16 -8.49 0.06
C LEU A 120 6.35 -9.24 1.13
N SER A 121 6.59 -8.88 2.38
CA SER A 121 5.91 -9.45 3.56
C SER A 121 5.06 -8.40 4.26
N TYR A 122 4.01 -8.85 4.94
CA TYR A 122 3.09 -7.98 5.68
C TYR A 122 3.06 -8.31 7.16
N PHE A 123 2.74 -7.30 7.95
CA PHE A 123 2.49 -7.40 9.38
C PHE A 123 1.23 -6.60 9.72
N VAL A 124 0.43 -7.10 10.65
CA VAL A 124 -0.71 -6.37 11.20
C VAL A 124 -0.56 -6.34 12.70
N ASP A 125 -0.55 -5.14 13.29
CA ASP A 125 -0.38 -4.91 14.72
C ASP A 125 0.87 -5.61 15.28
N GLY A 126 1.96 -5.59 14.50
CA GLY A 126 3.24 -6.24 14.81
C GLY A 126 3.28 -7.75 14.59
N ILE A 127 2.16 -8.39 14.25
CA ILE A 127 2.08 -9.83 13.98
C ILE A 127 2.44 -10.11 12.51
N PRO A 128 3.44 -10.97 12.22
CA PRO A 128 3.79 -11.32 10.85
C PRO A 128 2.68 -12.14 10.19
N LEU A 129 2.29 -11.75 8.97
CA LEU A 129 1.40 -12.52 8.11
C LEU A 129 2.17 -13.45 7.16
N GLY A 130 3.47 -13.21 6.98
CA GLY A 130 4.35 -13.98 6.10
C GLY A 130 4.65 -13.27 4.78
N VAL A 131 5.26 -14.00 3.85
CA VAL A 131 5.62 -13.51 2.51
C VAL A 131 4.38 -13.60 1.61
N ALA A 132 3.83 -12.44 1.25
CA ALA A 132 2.66 -12.35 0.36
C ALA A 132 3.07 -12.50 -1.12
N PHE A 133 4.21 -11.93 -1.49
CA PHE A 133 4.70 -11.97 -2.86
C PHE A 133 6.16 -12.40 -2.88
N SER A 134 6.49 -13.31 -3.79
CA SER A 134 7.84 -13.78 -4.10
C SER A 134 8.12 -13.62 -5.58
N ASN A 135 9.40 -13.63 -5.96
CA ASN A 135 9.83 -13.41 -7.34
C ASN A 135 9.30 -12.10 -7.94
N ILE A 136 9.25 -11.04 -7.12
CA ILE A 136 8.81 -9.71 -7.55
C ILE A 136 9.70 -9.24 -8.71
N ASP A 137 9.09 -8.70 -9.77
CA ASP A 137 9.84 -8.14 -10.89
C ASP A 137 10.52 -6.82 -10.47
N LEU A 138 11.84 -6.88 -10.31
CA LEU A 138 12.69 -5.74 -9.94
C LEU A 138 13.48 -5.17 -11.13
N SER A 139 13.07 -5.49 -12.37
CA SER A 139 13.62 -4.86 -13.58
C SER A 139 13.35 -3.35 -13.62
N THR A 140 12.33 -2.90 -12.89
CA THR A 140 12.00 -1.49 -12.69
C THR A 140 12.01 -1.15 -11.21
N THR A 141 12.21 0.14 -10.90
CA THR A 141 12.13 0.61 -9.51
C THR A 141 10.69 0.59 -9.02
N LEU A 142 10.50 0.02 -7.83
CA LEU A 142 9.24 0.05 -7.10
C LEU A 142 9.23 1.18 -6.08
N TYR A 143 8.04 1.56 -5.66
CA TYR A 143 7.78 2.60 -4.68
C TYR A 143 6.67 2.12 -3.74
N PRO A 144 6.70 2.47 -2.44
CA PRO A 144 5.57 2.24 -1.54
C PRO A 144 4.31 2.88 -2.11
N MET A 145 3.18 2.17 -2.04
CA MET A 145 1.89 2.66 -2.52
C MET A 145 0.77 2.31 -1.54
N ILE A 146 -0.21 3.22 -1.46
CA ILE A 146 -1.47 3.02 -0.73
C ILE A 146 -2.57 3.48 -1.66
N SER A 147 -3.64 2.69 -1.79
CA SER A 147 -4.83 3.09 -2.55
C SER A 147 -6.08 3.00 -1.72
N ARG A 148 -7.05 3.85 -2.01
CA ARG A 148 -8.37 3.84 -1.38
C ARG A 148 -9.46 4.11 -2.40
N ALA A 149 -10.48 3.26 -2.38
CA ALA A 149 -11.75 3.49 -3.06
C ALA A 149 -12.76 4.06 -2.06
N GLY A 150 -13.45 5.16 -2.40
CA GLY A 150 -14.61 5.65 -1.64
C GLY A 150 -14.35 6.81 -0.67
N GLU A 151 -15.43 7.30 -0.04
CA GLU A 151 -15.50 8.64 0.56
C GLU A 151 -14.62 8.82 1.82
N PHE A 152 -14.05 10.03 1.95
CA PHE A 152 -13.32 10.65 3.08
C PHE A 152 -12.46 9.75 4.00
N CYS A 153 -11.14 9.90 4.00
CA CYS A 153 -10.27 9.32 5.05
C CYS A 153 -8.92 10.02 5.21
N SER A 154 -8.47 10.24 6.45
CA SER A 154 -7.11 10.70 6.78
C SER A 154 -6.25 9.54 7.29
N MET A 155 -5.04 9.37 6.77
CA MET A 155 -4.03 8.38 7.20
C MET A 155 -2.71 9.05 7.53
N ALA A 156 -1.88 8.41 8.36
CA ALA A 156 -0.50 8.81 8.68
C ALA A 156 0.47 7.65 8.37
N THR A 157 1.53 7.92 7.62
CA THR A 157 2.64 7.01 7.34
C THR A 157 3.82 7.39 8.22
N ASP A 158 4.13 6.60 9.25
CA ASP A 158 5.22 6.95 10.17
C ASP A 158 6.56 6.30 9.78
N LYS A 159 7.64 6.77 10.40
CA LYS A 159 9.06 6.60 10.03
C LYS A 159 9.49 5.22 9.49
N VAL A 160 10.30 5.25 8.43
CA VAL A 160 11.14 4.13 7.98
C VAL A 160 12.19 3.83 9.04
N GLY A 161 12.05 2.71 9.74
CA GLY A 161 13.03 2.24 10.72
C GLY A 161 14.34 1.84 10.05
N HIS A 162 15.43 2.57 10.34
CA HIS A 162 16.78 2.14 9.99
C HIS A 162 17.22 1.10 11.02
N ARG A 163 17.23 -0.19 10.67
CA ARG A 163 18.02 -1.16 11.42
C ARG A 163 19.49 -0.83 11.15
N ARG A 164 20.16 -0.27 12.16
CA ARG A 164 21.61 -0.25 12.23
C ARG A 164 22.08 -1.71 12.16
N THR A 165 22.88 -2.03 11.17
CA THR A 165 23.74 -3.20 11.20
C THR A 165 24.66 -3.03 12.41
N CYS A 166 24.63 -4.00 13.33
CA CYS A 166 25.69 -4.10 14.34
C CYS A 166 26.95 -4.63 13.65
N ASP A 167 28.08 -4.03 13.98
CA ASP A 167 29.43 -4.50 13.67
C ASP A 167 29.71 -5.89 14.28
#